data_AF-A0A969I8E5-F1
#
_entry.id   AF-A0A969I8E5-F1
#
_cell.length_a   1.000
_cell.length_b   1.000
_cell.length_c   1.000
_cell.angle_alpha   90.00
_cell.angle_beta   90.00
_cell.angle_gamma   90.00
#
_symmetry.space_group_name_H-M   'P 1'
#
loop_
_entity.id
_entity.type
_entity.pdbx_description
1 polymer ?
#
loop_
_entity_poly.entity_id
_entity_poly.type
_entity_poly.pdbx_seq_one_letter_code
_entity_poly.pdbx_strand_id
1 'polypeptide(L)'
;MQQVNLRKASLPLSNLRGANLQQVNLRQADLQAADLQEADLQGTNFQGTDLQDTDFLGADLQGAKINPKRLDGRWRLVWEIVNRGAVGKNLRGANLQGADLRRADFQGGRSAQSRSPGRHSPGNEPRERELAQCRSPVC
;
A
#
# COMPACT_ATOMS: atom_id res chain seq x y z
N MET A 1 -9.15 -8.95 16.03
CA MET A 1 -9.04 -7.50 16.23
C MET A 1 -10.21 -6.85 15.49
N GLN A 2 -11.12 -6.17 16.19
CA GLN A 2 -12.18 -5.42 15.51
C GLN A 2 -11.57 -4.17 14.89
N GLN A 3 -11.91 -3.91 13.63
CA GLN A 3 -11.41 -2.76 12.89
C GLN A 3 -12.09 -1.49 13.44
N VAL A 4 -11.33 -0.54 13.98
CA VAL A 4 -11.90 0.72 14.49
C VAL A 4 -12.45 1.53 13.31
N ASN A 5 -13.68 2.00 13.44
CA ASN A 5 -14.40 2.70 12.39
C ASN A 5 -14.68 4.15 12.80
N LEU A 6 -13.95 5.08 12.18
CA LEU A 6 -14.07 6.53 12.35
C LEU A 6 -14.52 7.18 11.04
N ARG A 7 -15.31 6.46 10.23
CA ARG A 7 -15.83 6.96 8.95
C ARG A 7 -16.68 8.21 9.20
N LYS A 8 -16.43 9.28 8.44
CA LYS A 8 -17.07 10.60 8.60
C LYS A 8 -16.89 11.25 9.98
N ALA A 9 -15.91 10.81 10.77
CA ALA A 9 -15.58 11.49 12.01
C ALA A 9 -15.13 12.93 11.71
N SER A 10 -15.52 13.87 12.57
CA SER A 10 -14.96 15.23 12.56
C SER A 10 -13.87 15.29 13.60
N LEU A 11 -12.63 15.41 13.14
CA LEU A 11 -11.40 15.46 13.94
C LEU A 11 -10.50 16.64 13.52
N PRO A 12 -11.02 17.82 13.12
CA PRO A 12 -10.17 18.94 12.76
C PRO A 12 -9.37 19.42 13.97
N LEU A 13 -8.13 19.85 13.75
CA LEU A 13 -7.21 20.34 14.79
C LEU A 13 -6.94 19.34 15.92
N SER A 14 -7.28 18.07 15.73
CA SER A 14 -7.09 17.05 16.77
C SER A 14 -5.61 16.71 16.93
N ASN A 15 -5.19 16.50 18.18
CA ASN A 15 -3.87 15.98 18.47
C ASN A 15 -3.93 14.44 18.47
N LEU A 16 -3.40 13.83 17.42
CA LEU A 16 -3.28 12.39 17.22
C LEU A 16 -1.80 11.98 17.11
N ARG A 17 -0.90 12.79 17.68
CA ARG A 17 0.53 12.53 17.69
C ARG A 17 0.83 11.18 18.34
N GLY A 18 1.60 10.34 17.66
CA GLY A 18 1.97 9.00 18.13
C GLY A 18 0.79 8.02 18.23
N ALA A 19 -0.40 8.37 17.74
CA ALA A 19 -1.57 7.51 17.83
C ALA A 19 -1.38 6.24 17.01
N ASN A 20 -1.83 5.10 17.56
CA ASN A 20 -1.95 3.86 16.79
C ASN A 20 -3.28 3.87 16.03
N LEU A 21 -3.22 4.17 14.73
CA LEU A 21 -4.35 4.17 13.81
C LEU A 21 -4.22 3.09 12.72
N GLN A 22 -3.48 2.02 13.03
CA GLN A 22 -3.32 0.89 12.13
C GLN A 22 -4.67 0.33 11.69
N GLN A 23 -4.85 0.20 10.36
CA GLN A 23 -6.03 -0.38 9.72
C GLN A 23 -7.37 0.31 10.05
N VAL A 24 -7.35 1.50 10.67
CA VAL A 24 -8.56 2.25 11.01
C VAL A 24 -9.28 2.72 9.73
N ASN A 25 -10.61 2.71 9.77
CA ASN A 25 -11.41 3.26 8.69
C ASN A 25 -11.72 4.75 8.95
N LEU A 26 -11.00 5.66 8.30
CA LEU A 26 -11.19 7.11 8.36
C LEU A 26 -11.84 7.67 7.09
N ARG A 27 -12.50 6.84 6.29
CA ARG A 27 -13.13 7.24 5.03
C ARG A 27 -14.06 8.44 5.25
N GLN A 28 -13.93 9.47 4.42
CA GLN A 28 -14.74 10.71 4.49
C GLN A 28 -14.64 11.47 5.82
N ALA A 29 -13.66 11.17 6.68
CA ALA A 29 -13.43 11.95 7.90
C ALA A 29 -12.86 13.34 7.56
N ASP A 30 -12.97 14.25 8.51
CA ASP A 30 -12.34 15.56 8.48
C ASP A 30 -11.15 15.53 9.45
N LEU A 31 -9.93 15.67 8.92
CA LEU A 31 -8.67 15.75 9.66
C LEU A 31 -7.91 17.04 9.31
N GLN A 32 -8.64 18.08 8.89
CA GLN A 32 -8.03 19.36 8.55
C GLN A 32 -7.21 19.89 9.74
N ALA A 33 -5.96 20.25 9.48
CA ALA A 33 -5.00 20.75 10.47
C ALA A 33 -4.77 19.82 11.70
N ALA A 34 -5.06 18.52 11.57
CA ALA A 34 -4.76 17.55 12.62
C ALA A 34 -3.24 17.30 12.74
N ASP A 35 -2.79 17.03 13.96
CA ASP A 35 -1.41 16.60 14.25
C ASP A 35 -1.35 15.06 14.22
N LEU A 36 -0.80 14.49 13.15
CA LEU A 36 -0.54 13.06 13.00
C LEU A 36 0.95 12.73 13.08
N GLN A 37 1.76 13.60 13.69
CA GLN A 37 3.19 13.35 13.82
C GLN A 37 3.45 12.02 14.54
N GLU A 38 4.38 11.23 14.05
CA GLU A 38 4.80 9.93 14.62
C GLU A 38 3.66 8.89 14.74
N ALA A 39 2.49 9.15 14.14
CA ALA A 39 1.36 8.23 14.19
C ALA A 39 1.61 6.98 13.35
N ASP A 40 1.10 5.83 13.83
CA ASP A 40 1.10 4.61 13.05
C ASP A 40 -0.16 4.56 12.17
N LEU A 41 0.01 4.83 10.88
CA LEU A 41 -1.06 4.91 9.88
C LEU A 41 -1.04 3.70 8.92
N GLN A 42 -0.44 2.58 9.35
CA GLN A 42 -0.28 1.44 8.47
C GLN A 42 -1.63 0.85 8.05
N GLY A 43 -1.89 0.78 6.75
CA GLY A 43 -3.12 0.22 6.21
C GLY A 43 -4.40 1.04 6.46
N THR A 44 -4.29 2.22 7.06
CA THR A 44 -5.44 3.10 7.38
C THR A 44 -6.16 3.53 6.11
N ASN A 45 -7.50 3.61 6.16
CA ASN A 45 -8.30 4.02 5.02
C ASN A 45 -8.66 5.51 5.08
N PHE A 46 -8.02 6.33 4.25
CA PHE A 46 -8.24 7.78 4.14
C PHE A 46 -9.01 8.17 2.87
N GLN A 47 -9.75 7.23 2.26
CA GLN A 47 -10.50 7.53 1.04
C GLN A 47 -11.52 8.64 1.29
N GLY A 48 -11.41 9.74 0.56
CA GLY A 48 -12.33 10.87 0.72
C GLY A 48 -12.14 11.67 2.00
N THR A 49 -11.13 11.39 2.82
CA THR A 49 -10.80 12.20 4.00
C THR A 49 -10.25 13.55 3.61
N ASP A 50 -10.61 14.61 4.34
CA ASP A 50 -9.92 15.89 4.25
C ASP A 50 -8.62 15.88 5.06
N LEU A 51 -7.50 16.16 4.40
CA LEU A 51 -6.13 16.11 4.95
C LEU A 51 -5.41 17.45 4.75
N GLN A 52 -6.17 18.53 4.49
CA GLN A 52 -5.58 19.85 4.32
C GLN A 52 -4.87 20.28 5.60
N ASP A 53 -3.64 20.80 5.47
CA ASP A 53 -2.80 21.28 6.58
C ASP A 53 -2.49 20.22 7.66
N THR A 54 -2.71 18.93 7.40
CA THR A 54 -2.38 17.84 8.33
C THR A 54 -0.86 17.60 8.38
N ASP A 55 -0.29 17.48 9.58
CA ASP A 55 1.13 17.14 9.75
C ASP A 55 1.35 15.63 9.85
N PHE A 56 2.22 15.10 8.99
CA PHE A 56 2.60 13.68 8.93
C PHE A 56 4.08 13.44 9.30
N LEU A 57 4.76 14.38 9.97
CA LEU A 57 6.17 14.21 10.36
C LEU A 57 6.36 12.92 11.16
N GLY A 58 7.17 12.00 10.64
CA GLY A 58 7.46 10.71 11.28
C GLY A 58 6.33 9.69 11.22
N ALA A 59 5.20 9.98 10.56
CA ALA A 59 4.08 9.06 10.46
C ALA A 59 4.38 7.87 9.52
N ASP A 60 3.95 6.66 9.91
CA ASP A 60 4.10 5.47 9.07
C ASP A 60 2.92 5.34 8.10
N LEU A 61 3.12 5.78 6.86
CA LEU A 61 2.11 5.77 5.78
C LEU A 61 2.07 4.47 4.97
N GLN A 62 2.73 3.39 5.42
CA GLN A 62 2.80 2.16 4.64
C GLN A 62 1.43 1.48 4.50
N GLY A 63 1.05 1.14 3.28
CA GLY A 63 -0.25 0.54 2.96
C GLY A 63 -1.45 1.47 3.16
N ALA A 64 -1.24 2.73 3.56
CA ALA A 64 -2.31 3.68 3.77
C ALA A 64 -3.07 3.93 2.45
N LYS A 65 -4.40 3.79 2.49
CA LYS A 65 -5.28 3.95 1.33
C LYS A 65 -5.65 5.42 1.19
N ILE A 66 -4.77 6.20 0.56
CA ILE A 66 -4.93 7.64 0.33
C ILE A 66 -5.05 7.89 -1.18
N ASN A 67 -5.87 8.88 -1.58
CA ASN A 67 -5.76 9.44 -2.93
C ASN A 67 -4.60 10.43 -2.94
N PRO A 68 -3.48 10.17 -3.65
CA PRO A 68 -2.28 11.02 -3.60
C PRO A 68 -2.53 12.47 -4.02
N LYS A 69 -3.60 12.75 -4.77
CA LYS A 69 -4.01 14.12 -5.12
C LYS A 69 -4.46 14.96 -3.92
N ARG A 70 -4.81 14.33 -2.79
CA ARG A 70 -5.20 15.01 -1.54
C ARG A 70 -4.04 15.31 -0.60
N LEU A 71 -2.86 14.76 -0.88
CA LEU A 71 -1.66 15.06 -0.12
C LEU A 71 -0.95 16.26 -0.75
N ASP A 72 -0.30 17.07 0.08
CA ASP A 72 0.63 18.10 -0.38
C ASP A 72 1.82 17.48 -1.11
N GLY A 73 2.52 18.28 -1.93
CA GLY A 73 3.59 17.80 -2.81
C GLY A 73 4.67 16.98 -2.09
N ARG A 74 5.06 17.39 -0.88
CA ARG A 74 6.00 16.66 -0.02
C ARG A 74 5.47 15.30 0.40
N TRP A 75 4.31 15.27 1.05
CA TRP A 75 3.73 14.05 1.60
C TRP A 75 3.25 13.08 0.52
N ARG A 76 2.85 13.61 -0.64
CA ARG A 76 2.57 12.82 -1.84
C ARG A 76 3.79 12.04 -2.30
N LEU A 77 4.96 12.69 -2.38
CA LEU A 77 6.20 12.02 -2.76
C LEU A 77 6.61 10.96 -1.75
N VAL A 78 6.52 11.26 -0.45
CA VAL A 78 6.78 10.30 0.63
C VAL A 78 5.87 9.08 0.50
N TRP A 79 4.56 9.29 0.39
CA TRP A 79 3.60 8.21 0.24
C TRP A 79 3.89 7.36 -1.01
N GLU A 80 4.26 7.98 -2.13
CA GLU A 80 4.63 7.26 -3.35
C GLU A 80 5.90 6.42 -3.17
N ILE A 81 6.93 6.95 -2.51
CA ILE A 81 8.17 6.20 -2.25
C ILE A 81 7.89 4.98 -1.37
N VAL A 82 7.14 5.17 -0.27
CA VAL A 82 6.85 4.10 0.69
C VAL A 82 5.93 3.03 0.10
N ASN A 83 4.95 3.40 -0.73
CA ASN A 83 3.93 2.47 -1.21
C ASN A 83 4.16 1.96 -2.63
N ARG A 84 4.93 2.67 -3.45
CA ARG A 84 5.19 2.33 -4.86
C ARG A 84 6.66 2.14 -5.18
N GLY A 85 7.55 2.39 -4.22
CA GLY A 85 9.00 2.33 -4.39
C GLY A 85 9.60 3.63 -4.92
N ALA A 86 10.91 3.77 -4.70
CA ALA A 86 11.71 4.89 -5.16
C ALA A 86 12.39 4.65 -6.52
N VAL A 87 12.32 3.42 -7.05
CA VAL A 87 13.05 3.00 -8.25
C VAL A 87 12.68 3.87 -9.45
N GLY A 88 13.68 4.48 -10.08
CA GLY A 88 13.50 5.35 -11.24
C GLY A 88 12.90 6.73 -10.94
N LYS A 89 12.61 7.07 -9.68
CA LYS A 89 12.16 8.42 -9.30
C LYS A 89 13.36 9.35 -9.20
N ASN A 90 13.23 10.54 -9.79
CA ASN A 90 14.18 11.62 -9.53
C ASN A 90 13.89 12.22 -8.15
N LEU A 91 14.77 11.94 -7.19
CA LEU A 91 14.69 12.47 -5.82
C LEU A 91 15.64 13.64 -5.57
N ARG A 92 16.31 14.16 -6.61
CA ARG A 92 17.26 15.27 -6.47
C ARG A 92 16.53 16.51 -5.98
N GLY A 93 16.91 17.02 -4.80
CA GLY A 93 16.28 18.19 -4.19
C GLY A 93 14.93 17.93 -3.53
N ALA A 94 14.48 16.67 -3.45
CA ALA A 94 13.26 16.33 -2.73
C ALA A 94 13.43 16.56 -1.22
N ASN A 95 12.49 17.28 -0.60
CA ASN A 95 12.41 17.38 0.85
C ASN A 95 11.73 16.14 1.43
N LEU A 96 12.53 15.24 2.01
CA LEU A 96 12.07 14.03 2.71
C LEU A 96 12.39 14.08 4.21
N GLN A 97 12.71 15.25 4.76
CA GLN A 97 13.11 15.39 6.16
C GLN A 97 12.01 14.85 7.08
N GLY A 98 12.38 14.09 8.11
CA GLY A 98 11.42 13.54 9.08
C GLY A 98 10.39 12.58 8.51
N ALA A 99 10.48 12.14 7.24
CA ALA A 99 9.61 11.10 6.72
C ALA A 99 10.08 9.72 7.20
N ASP A 100 9.16 8.83 7.56
CA ASP A 100 9.50 7.42 7.78
C ASP A 100 9.64 6.71 6.43
N LEU A 101 10.89 6.32 6.10
CA LEU A 101 11.25 5.61 4.88
C LEU A 101 11.79 4.19 5.15
N ARG A 102 11.69 3.70 6.39
CA ARG A 102 12.31 2.42 6.81
C ARG A 102 11.81 1.22 6.01
N ARG A 103 10.60 1.31 5.47
CA ARG A 103 9.94 0.25 4.69
C ARG A 103 9.83 0.56 3.19
N ALA A 104 10.45 1.64 2.73
CA ALA A 104 10.42 2.00 1.33
C ALA A 104 11.37 1.10 0.51
N ASP A 105 10.90 0.68 -0.67
CA ASP A 105 11.72 -0.09 -1.59
C ASP A 105 12.63 0.84 -2.42
N PHE A 106 13.93 0.77 -2.14
CA PHE A 106 14.98 1.48 -2.87
C PHE A 106 15.81 0.56 -3.78
N GLN A 107 15.55 -0.75 -3.78
CA GLN A 107 16.32 -1.69 -4.57
C GLN A 107 15.60 -1.93 -5.90
N GLY A 108 16.18 -1.42 -6.99
CA GLY A 108 15.69 -1.58 -8.37
C GLY A 108 15.64 -3.02 -8.90
N GLY A 109 15.56 -4.03 -8.05
CA GLY A 109 15.58 -5.43 -8.42
C GLY A 109 14.89 -6.31 -7.39
N ARG A 110 13.85 -7.01 -7.86
CA ARG A 110 13.26 -8.24 -7.31
C ARG A 110 12.33 -8.09 -6.11
N SER A 111 11.08 -7.72 -6.37
CA SER A 111 9.93 -8.26 -5.62
C SER A 111 8.67 -8.35 -6.49
N ALA A 112 8.81 -8.98 -7.66
CA ALA A 112 7.67 -9.55 -8.37
C ALA A 112 7.77 -11.07 -8.26
N GLN A 113 7.16 -11.62 -7.19
CA GLN A 113 6.57 -12.97 -7.06
C GLN A 113 6.77 -13.56 -5.65
N SER A 114 6.07 -13.00 -4.67
CA SER A 114 5.59 -13.77 -3.52
C SER A 114 4.06 -13.87 -3.61
N ARG A 115 3.56 -14.67 -4.55
CA ARG A 115 2.20 -15.22 -4.45
C ARG A 115 2.31 -16.63 -3.87
N SER A 116 2.23 -16.67 -2.55
CA SER A 116 1.70 -17.71 -1.63
C SER A 116 2.05 -19.20 -1.84
N PRO A 117 2.41 -19.94 -0.76
CA PRO A 117 2.45 -21.39 -0.77
C PRO A 117 1.05 -21.99 -0.50
N GLY A 118 0.69 -23.03 -1.25
CA GLY A 118 -0.50 -23.88 -1.01
C GLY A 118 -1.05 -24.39 -2.35
N ARG A 119 -1.03 -25.67 -2.70
CA ARG A 119 -1.22 -26.88 -1.88
C ARG A 119 -0.39 -28.06 -2.41
N HIS A 120 0.24 -28.76 -1.48
CA HIS A 120 0.42 -30.22 -1.45
C HIS A 120 -0.98 -30.84 -1.16
N SER A 121 -1.47 -31.95 -1.71
CA SER A 121 -0.91 -33.21 -2.23
C SER A 121 -2.01 -33.95 -3.07
N PRO A 122 -1.98 -35.29 -3.27
CA PRO A 122 -1.24 -36.03 -4.30
C PRO A 122 -2.15 -36.99 -5.13
N GLY A 123 -1.56 -37.68 -6.11
CA GLY A 123 -1.93 -39.08 -6.46
C GLY A 123 -3.03 -39.28 -7.51
N ASN A 124 -2.62 -39.58 -8.75
CA ASN A 124 -2.86 -40.89 -9.40
C ASN A 124 -2.52 -40.81 -10.91
N GLU A 125 -1.41 -41.44 -11.30
CA GLU A 125 -1.24 -42.11 -12.61
C GLU A 125 -2.20 -43.33 -12.69
N PRO A 126 -2.40 -44.05 -13.83
CA PRO A 126 -1.51 -44.16 -14.99
C PRO A 126 -2.15 -44.18 -16.40
N ARG A 127 -1.24 -44.05 -17.39
CA ARG A 127 -1.13 -44.65 -18.75
C ARG A 127 -2.35 -45.26 -19.44
N GLU A 128 -2.51 -44.93 -20.72
CA GLU A 128 -2.88 -45.75 -21.91
C GLU A 128 -3.06 -44.75 -23.09
N ARG A 129 -2.79 -44.97 -24.39
CA ARG A 129 -2.16 -45.98 -25.23
C ARG A 129 -1.99 -45.34 -26.61
N GLU A 130 -0.90 -45.68 -27.26
CA GLU A 130 -0.60 -45.50 -28.68
C GLU A 130 -1.69 -46.14 -29.56
N LEU A 131 -2.30 -45.39 -30.50
CA LEU A 131 -2.95 -45.95 -31.69
C LEU A 131 -2.76 -44.99 -32.89
N ALA A 132 -2.12 -45.56 -33.91
CA ALA A 132 -1.84 -45.00 -35.20
C ALA A 132 -3.10 -44.70 -36.02
N GLN A 133 -3.05 -43.69 -36.90
CA GLN A 133 -3.71 -43.78 -38.20
C GLN A 133 -3.06 -42.84 -39.23
N CYS A 134 -2.04 -43.34 -39.92
CA CYS A 134 -1.74 -42.91 -41.28
C CYS A 134 -2.78 -43.53 -42.23
N ARG A 135 -3.50 -42.72 -43.00
CA ARG A 135 -4.10 -43.12 -44.28
C ARG A 135 -4.15 -41.91 -45.24
N SER A 136 -3.16 -41.80 -46.11
CA SER A 136 -3.34 -41.25 -47.47
C SER A 136 -4.18 -42.24 -48.30
N PRO A 137 -4.66 -41.92 -49.51
CA PRO A 137 -3.78 -41.84 -50.69
C PRO A 137 -4.15 -40.77 -51.74
N VAL A 138 -3.12 -40.38 -52.51
CA VAL A 138 -3.11 -39.95 -53.92
C VAL A 138 -4.46 -39.88 -54.65
N CYS A 139 -4.89 -38.65 -54.95
CA CYS A 139 -5.26 -38.08 -56.26
C CYS A 139 -5.23 -36.55 -56.11
#